data_AF-A0A1V9A7V1-F1
#
_entry.id   AF-A0A1V9A7V1-F1
#
_cell.length_a   1.000
_cell.length_b   1.000
_cell.length_c   1.000
_cell.angle_alpha   90.00
_cell.angle_beta   90.00
_cell.angle_gamma   90.00
#
_symmetry.space_group_name_H-M   'P 1'
#
loop_
_entity.id
_entity.type
_entity.pdbx_description
1 polymer ?
#
loop_
_entity_poly.entity_id
_entity_poly.type
_entity_poly.pdbx_seq_one_letter_code
_entity_poly.pdbx_strand_id
1 'polypeptide(L)' 'MVKTTVYLPDDLETRLDAEAAASGVSKAELIRRGIAMVLEASGRPREKQPLPVLRSGQSRDVTQLAEDVSRQIKDRASRR' A
#
# COMPACT_ATOMS: atom_id res chain seq x y z
N MET A 1 0.08 22.28 -11.98
CA MET A 1 0.27 21.24 -13.01
C MET A 1 1.49 21.57 -13.83
N VAL A 2 2.33 20.57 -14.15
CA VAL A 2 3.46 20.71 -15.07
C VAL A 2 3.05 20.17 -16.44
N LYS A 3 3.29 20.92 -17.52
CA LYS A 3 2.97 20.47 -18.88
C LYS A 3 4.04 19.47 -19.34
N THR A 4 3.59 18.27 -19.70
CA THR A 4 4.44 17.21 -20.23
C THR A 4 3.89 16.81 -21.60
N THR A 5 4.76 16.72 -22.60
CA THR A 5 4.43 16.24 -23.94
C THR A 5 4.97 14.83 -24.12
N VAL A 6 4.11 13.91 -24.55
CA VAL A 6 4.44 12.50 -24.76
C VAL A 6 3.99 12.09 -26.16
N TYR A 7 4.73 11.16 -26.76
CA TYR A 7 4.30 10.52 -28.00
C TYR A 7 3.34 9.37 -27.66
N LEU A 8 2.17 9.39 -28.28
CA LEU A 8 1.19 8.31 -28.20
C LEU A 8 1.07 7.63 -29.56
N PRO A 9 1.00 6.29 -29.60
CA PRO A 9 0.57 5.57 -30.80
C PRO A 9 -0.84 6.00 -31.23
N ASP A 10 -1.08 6.06 -32.54
CA ASP A 10 -2.35 6.53 -33.12
C ASP A 10 -3.56 5.70 -32.70
N ASP A 11 -3.37 4.39 -32.51
CA ASP A 11 -4.40 3.48 -32.01
C ASP A 11 -4.80 3.80 -30.57
N LEU A 12 -3.84 4.24 -29.75
CA LEU A 12 -4.08 4.60 -28.36
C LEU A 12 -4.81 5.94 -28.27
N GLU A 13 -4.45 6.93 -29.09
CA GLU A 13 -5.17 8.22 -29.16
C GLU A 13 -6.64 8.01 -29.57
N THR A 14 -6.89 7.14 -30.56
CA THR A 14 -8.25 6.82 -31.00
C THR A 14 -9.10 6.22 -29.88
N ARG A 15 -8.52 5.30 -29.10
CA ARG A 15 -9.19 4.68 -27.95
C ARG A 15 -9.41 5.68 -26.80
N LEU A 16 -8.44 6.55 -26.56
CA LEU A 16 -8.53 7.59 -25.53
C LEU A 16 -9.68 8.55 -25.84
N ASP A 17 -9.89 8.89 -27.12
CA ASP A 17 -10.95 9.78 -27.57
C ASP A 17 -12.34 9.18 -27.39
N ALA A 18 -12.47 7.91 -27.78
CA ALA A 18 -13.71 7.17 -27.59
C ALA A 18 -14.08 7.08 -26.10
N GLU A 19 -13.12 6.77 -25.23
CA GLU A 19 -13.33 6.63 -23.80
C GLU A 19 -13.62 7.98 -23.13
N ALA A 20 -12.91 9.04 -23.53
CA ALA A 20 -13.15 10.39 -23.04
C ALA A 20 -14.55 10.89 -23.40
N ALA A 21 -15.00 10.64 -24.64
CA ALA A 21 -16.34 10.98 -25.10
C ALA A 21 -17.42 10.19 -24.36
N ALA A 22 -17.22 8.88 -24.15
CA ALA A 22 -18.16 8.03 -23.42
C ALA A 22 -18.26 8.40 -21.94
N SER A 23 -17.14 8.74 -21.31
CA SER A 23 -17.07 9.10 -19.89
C SER A 23 -17.40 10.58 -19.60
N GLY A 24 -17.47 11.43 -20.63
CA GLY A 24 -17.71 12.88 -20.48
C GLY A 24 -16.56 13.64 -19.81
N VAL A 25 -15.34 13.10 -19.82
CA VAL A 25 -14.16 13.71 -19.19
C VAL A 25 -13.14 14.13 -20.24
N SER A 26 -12.29 15.09 -19.92
CA SER A 26 -11.20 15.48 -20.83
C SER A 26 -10.17 14.36 -21.00
N LYS A 27 -9.55 14.25 -22.19
CA LYS A 27 -8.44 13.32 -22.45
C LYS A 27 -7.34 13.43 -21.39
N ALA A 28 -7.00 14.67 -21.02
CA ALA A 28 -5.95 14.95 -20.04
C ALA A 28 -6.32 14.44 -18.64
N GLU A 29 -7.59 14.49 -18.25
CA GLU A 29 -8.06 13.94 -16.97
C GLU A 29 -7.99 12.42 -16.97
N LEU A 30 -8.38 11.79 -18.08
CA LEU A 30 -8.31 10.34 -18.24
C LEU A 30 -6.84 9.84 -18.17
N ILE A 31 -5.91 10.55 -18.82
CA ILE A 31 -4.48 10.28 -18.73
C ILE A 31 -3.99 10.41 -17.28
N ARG A 32 -4.34 11.50 -16.58
CA ARG A 32 -3.96 11.70 -15.18
C ARG A 32 -4.46 10.58 -14.28
N ARG A 33 -5.72 10.19 -14.42
CA ARG A 33 -6.32 9.08 -13.67
C ARG A 33 -5.61 7.76 -13.95
N GLY A 34 -5.31 7.48 -15.22
CA GLY A 34 -4.54 6.30 -15.61
C GLY A 34 -3.17 6.24 -14.94
N ILE A 35 -2.41 7.35 -14.99
CA ILE A 35 -1.10 7.45 -14.35
C ILE A 35 -1.22 7.26 -12.83
N ALA A 36 -2.19 7.90 -12.17
CA ALA A 36 -2.39 7.77 -10.73
C ALA A 36 -2.66 6.31 -10.34
N MET A 37 -3.57 5.63 -11.04
CA MET A 37 -3.87 4.21 -10.79
C MET A 37 -2.64 3.32 -10.93
N VAL A 38 -1.82 3.53 -11.98
CA VAL A 38 -0.59 2.77 -12.17
C VAL A 38 0.41 3.05 -11.05
N LEU A 39 0.60 4.30 -10.64
CA LEU A 39 1.54 4.65 -9.58
C LEU A 39 1.10 4.12 -8.22
N GLU A 40 -0.19 4.17 -7.90
CA GLU A 40 -0.75 3.59 -6.68
C GLU A 40 -0.59 2.06 -6.65
N ALA A 41 -0.92 1.39 -7.77
CA ALA A 41 -0.76 -0.05 -7.90
C ALA A 41 0.70 -0.49 -7.96
N SER A 42 1.61 0.36 -8.45
CA SER A 42 3.02 0.03 -8.62
C SER A 42 3.75 -0.28 -7.31
N GLY A 43 3.12 -0.03 -6.16
CA GLY A 43 3.46 -0.70 -4.90
C GLY A 43 4.94 -0.67 -4.57
N ARG A 44 5.68 0.37 -4.96
CA ARG A 44 7.02 0.60 -4.42
C ARG A 44 6.83 0.51 -2.92
N PRO A 45 7.51 -0.44 -2.23
CA PRO A 45 7.32 -0.58 -0.80
C PRO A 45 7.54 0.81 -0.22
N ARG A 46 6.45 1.39 0.33
CA ARG A 46 6.49 2.68 1.05
C ARG A 46 7.80 2.67 1.79
N GLU A 47 8.72 3.58 1.42
CA GLU A 47 10.09 3.64 1.96
C GLU A 47 10.02 3.20 3.41
N LYS A 48 10.60 2.03 3.71
CA LYS A 48 10.38 1.23 4.94
C LYS A 48 10.15 2.18 6.11
N GLN A 49 8.90 2.56 6.36
CA GLN A 49 8.63 3.42 7.48
C GLN A 49 8.98 2.53 8.66
N PRO A 50 10.01 2.87 9.45
CA PRO A 50 10.45 2.00 10.51
C PRO A 50 9.21 1.71 11.36
N LEU A 51 8.91 0.43 11.57
CA LEU A 51 7.80 0.01 12.40
C LEU A 51 7.88 0.81 13.71
N PRO A 52 6.76 1.34 14.22
CA PRO A 52 6.78 2.14 15.43
C PRO A 52 7.43 1.30 16.53
N VAL A 53 8.59 1.74 17.00
CA VAL A 53 9.28 1.09 18.12
C VAL A 53 8.42 1.39 19.34
N LEU A 54 7.64 0.41 19.77
CA LEU A 54 6.83 0.50 20.98
C LEU A 54 7.78 0.63 22.18
N ARG A 55 7.90 1.83 22.74
CA ARG A 55 8.66 2.08 23.97
C ARG A 55 7.90 1.67 25.24
N SER A 56 6.69 1.14 25.09
CA SER A 56 5.82 0.71 26.20
C SER A 56 6.17 -0.68 26.75
N GLY A 57 7.18 -1.36 26.21
CA GLY A 57 7.68 -2.62 26.75
C GLY A 57 8.80 -2.40 27.77
N GLN A 58 8.67 -3.00 28.95
CA GLN A 58 9.86 -3.28 29.76
C GLN A 58 10.81 -4.18 28.96
N SER A 59 12.11 -3.90 28.98
CA SER A 59 13.11 -4.81 28.42
C SER A 59 13.02 -6.14 29.16
N ARG A 60 12.50 -7.17 28.49
CA ARG A 60 12.37 -8.51 29.08
C ARG A 60 13.56 -9.34 28.66
N ASP A 61 14.13 -10.06 29.61
CA ASP A 61 15.07 -11.11 29.30
C ASP A 61 14.34 -12.30 28.64
N VAL A 62 15.01 -13.00 27.73
CA VAL A 62 14.46 -14.13 26.98
C VAL A 62 14.01 -15.24 27.92
N THR A 63 14.72 -15.43 29.03
CA THR A 63 14.39 -16.43 30.06
C THR A 63 13.05 -16.11 30.74
N GLN A 64 12.84 -14.85 31.13
CA GLN A 64 11.61 -14.37 31.76
C GLN A 64 10.40 -14.55 30.84
N LEU A 65 10.58 -14.31 29.54
CA LEU A 65 9.52 -14.52 28.55
C LEU A 65 9.12 -16.00 28.45
N ALA A 66 10.11 -16.91 28.45
CA ALA A 66 9.85 -18.35 28.38
C ALA A 66 9.10 -18.85 29.62
N GLU A 67 9.44 -18.34 30.81
CA GLU A 67 8.75 -18.67 32.05
C GLU A 67 7.29 -18.19 32.05
N ASP A 68 7.05 -16.95 31.62
CA ASP A 68 5.69 -16.38 31.54
C ASP A 68 4.81 -17.16 30.56
N VAL A 69 5.33 -17.54 29.39
CA VAL A 69 4.61 -18.35 28.41
C VAL A 69 4.30 -19.73 28.98
N SER A 70 5.27 -20.38 29.63
CA SER A 70 5.07 -21.68 30.27
C SER A 70 3.99 -21.64 31.35
N ARG A 71 4.00 -20.59 32.18
CA ARG A 71 2.98 -20.36 33.21
C ARG A 71 1.60 -20.18 32.58
N GLN A 72 1.48 -19.36 31.55
CA GLN A 72 0.21 -19.09 30.88
C GLN A 72 -0.38 -20.35 30.20
N ILE A 73 0.47 -21.19 29.61
CA ILE A 73 0.04 -22.47 29.01
C ILE A 73 -0.50 -23.41 30.09
N LYS A 74 0.19 -23.51 31.24
CA LYS A 74 -0.25 -24.35 32.37
C LYS A 74 -1.58 -23.88 32.94
N ASP A 75 -1.74 -22.57 33.18
CA ASP A 75 -2.97 -21.98 33.69
C ASP A 75 -4.15 -22.17 32.73
N ARG A 76 -3.90 -22.14 31.42
CA ARG A 76 -4.94 -22.40 30.41
C ARG A 76 -5.31 -23.88 30.35
N ALA A 77 -4.33 -24.77 30.52
CA ALA A 77 -4.55 -26.21 30.55
C ALA A 77 -5.32 -26.66 31.81
N SER A 78 -5.10 -26.02 32.96
CA SER A 78 -5.80 -26.33 34.21
C SER A 78 -7.24 -25.81 34.29
N ARG A 79 -7.65 -24.95 33.35
CA ARG A 79 -9.01 -24.41 33.24
C ARG A 79 -9.90 -25.20 32.28
N ARG A 80 -9.39 -26.30 31.72
CA ARG A 80 -10.12 -27.21 30.81
C ARG A 80 -10.33 -28.55 31.47
#